data_AF-A0A6G6SQH0-F1
#
_entry.id   AF-A0A6G6SQH0-F1
#
_cell.length_a   1.000
_cell.length_b   1.000
_cell.length_c   1.000
_cell.angle_alpha   90.00
_cell.angle_beta   90.00
_cell.angle_gamma   90.00
#
_symmetry.space_group_name_H-M   'P 1'
#
loop_
_entity.id
_entity.type
_entity.pdbx_description
1 polymer ?
#
loop_
_entity_poly.entity_id
_entity_poly.type
_entity_poly.pdbx_seq_one_letter_code
_entity_poly.pdbx_strand_id
1 'polypeptide(L)' 'MSVLKLIATTTSVVALSYVTHYAQKKVAEKMLIEGQFSEAEIQAARLGAVFTCTTLIGGPLDQLLNTLFSKH' A
#
# COMPACT_ATOMS: atom_id res chain seq x y z
N MET A 1 12.15 -18.30 13.40
CA MET A 1 11.61 -17.57 12.22
C MET A 1 12.59 -17.76 11.08
N SER A 2 12.17 -18.38 9.97
CA SER A 2 13.07 -18.69 8.84
C SER A 2 13.59 -17.40 8.17
N VAL A 3 14.85 -17.40 7.73
CA VAL A 3 15.47 -16.29 6.97
C VAL A 3 14.67 -15.98 5.70
N LEU A 4 14.09 -17.00 5.06
CA LEU A 4 13.23 -16.83 3.88
C LEU A 4 11.93 -16.10 4.21
N LYS A 5 11.32 -16.41 5.37
CA LYS A 5 10.12 -15.69 5.85
C LYS A 5 10.46 -14.21 6.10
N LEU A 6 11.61 -13.94 6.71
CA LEU A 6 12.07 -12.59 6.98
C LEU A 6 12.27 -11.79 5.68
N ILE A 7 12.97 -12.35 4.69
CA ILE A 7 13.20 -11.72 3.37
C ILE A 7 11.87 -11.48 2.64
N ALA A 8 10.96 -12.45 2.64
CA ALA A 8 9.66 -12.31 2.00
C ALA A 8 8.81 -11.22 2.65
N THR A 9 8.78 -11.15 3.98
CA THR A 9 8.06 -10.11 4.73
C THR A 9 8.66 -8.72 4.48
N THR A 10 9.99 -8.55 4.55
CA THR A 10 10.61 -7.24 4.31
C THR A 10 10.39 -6.77 2.87
N THR A 11 10.57 -7.65 1.89
CA THR A 11 10.31 -7.33 0.47
C THR A 11 8.85 -6.93 0.25
N SER A 12 7.93 -7.64 0.90
CA SER A 12 6.50 -7.35 0.87
C SER A 12 6.17 -5.97 1.45
N VAL A 13 6.75 -5.62 2.59
CA VAL A 13 6.57 -4.29 3.20
C VAL A 13 7.13 -3.18 2.32
N VAL A 14 8.31 -3.37 1.72
CA VAL A 14 8.91 -2.39 0.80
C VAL A 14 8.04 -2.21 -0.44
N ALA A 15 7.57 -3.30 -1.05
CA ALA A 15 6.69 -3.25 -2.21
C ALA A 15 5.35 -2.56 -1.89
N LEU A 16 4.74 -2.88 -0.75
CA LEU A 16 3.50 -2.25 -0.29
C LEU A 16 3.67 -0.74 -0.11
N SER A 17 4.78 -0.33 0.52
CA SER A 17 5.11 1.08 0.75
C SER A 17 5.30 1.83 -0.57
N TYR A 18 6.00 1.22 -1.53
CA TYR A 18 6.22 1.78 -2.85
C TYR A 18 4.91 1.96 -3.63
N VAL A 19 4.08 0.91 -3.69
CA VAL A 19 2.78 0.95 -4.39
C VAL A 19 1.86 1.98 -3.76
N THR A 20 1.82 2.03 -2.43
CA THR A 20 1.00 3.01 -1.70
C THR A 20 1.43 4.44 -2.01
N HIS A 21 2.73 4.72 -1.94
CA HIS A 21 3.27 6.04 -2.29
C HIS A 21 3.00 6.41 -3.76
N TYR A 22 3.16 5.45 -4.68
CA TYR A 22 2.84 5.65 -6.09
C TYR A 22 1.36 5.99 -6.32
N ALA A 23 0.45 5.26 -5.67
CA ALA A 23 -0.99 5.50 -5.74
C ALA A 23 -1.35 6.89 -5.18
N GLN A 24 -0.81 7.27 -4.02
CA GLN A 24 -0.99 8.60 -3.44
C GLN A 24 -0.54 9.70 -4.39
N LYS A 25 0.65 9.56 -4.98
CA LYS A 25 1.20 10.53 -5.93
C LYS A 25 0.31 10.65 -7.16
N LYS A 26 -0.15 9.53 -7.72
CA LYS A 26 -1.01 9.54 -8.91
C LYS A 26 -2.38 10.16 -8.67
N VAL A 27 -3.01 9.87 -7.53
CA VAL A 27 -4.28 10.48 -7.14
C VAL A 27 -4.12 11.99 -6.99
N ALA A 28 -3.05 12.42 -6.31
CA ALA A 28 -2.78 13.84 -6.12
C ALA A 28 -2.47 14.57 -7.43
N GLU A 29 -1.61 14.01 -8.30
CA GLU A 29 -1.32 14.55 -9.63
C GLU A 29 -2.60 14.73 -10.43
N LYS A 30 -3.47 13.72 -10.43
CA LYS A 30 -4.72 13.75 -11.19
C LYS A 30 -5.68 14.82 -10.68
N MET A 31 -5.85 14.93 -9.36
CA MET A 31 -6.72 15.95 -8.76
C MET A 31 -6.17 17.37 -8.95
N LEU A 32 -4.85 17.56 -8.91
CA LEU A 32 -4.22 18.86 -9.20
C LEU A 32 -4.44 19.28 -10.67
N ILE A 33 -4.39 18.33 -11.61
CA ILE A 33 -4.66 18.60 -13.04
C ILE A 33 -6.13 18.97 -13.26
N GLU A 34 -7.06 18.31 -12.56
CA GLU A 34 -8.50 18.62 -12.66
C GLU A 34 -8.83 20.01 -12.09
N GLY A 35 -7.98 20.58 -11.21
CA GLY A 35 -8.00 21.99 -10.82
C GLY A 35 -9.23 22.44 -10.01
N GLN A 36 -10.14 21.51 -9.68
CA GLN A 36 -11.40 21.78 -8.98
C GLN A 36 -11.37 21.37 -7.51
N PHE A 37 -10.31 20.72 -7.04
CA PHE A 37 -10.23 20.18 -5.68
C PHE A 37 -9.46 21.11 -4.75
N SER A 38 -10.00 21.27 -3.54
CA SER A 38 -9.33 21.86 -2.39
C SER A 38 -8.15 20.98 -1.94
N GLU A 39 -7.14 21.60 -1.33
CA GLU A 39 -6.03 20.89 -0.66
C GLU A 39 -6.53 19.84 0.34
N ALA A 40 -7.64 20.11 1.04
CA ALA A 40 -8.23 19.17 1.98
C ALA A 40 -8.79 17.92 1.29
N GLU A 41 -9.38 18.08 0.10
CA GLU A 41 -9.93 16.98 -0.70
C GLU A 41 -8.80 16.13 -1.29
N ILE A 42 -7.73 16.77 -1.75
CA ILE A 42 -6.52 16.09 -2.23
C ILE A 42 -5.88 15.27 -1.10
N GLN A 43 -5.80 15.84 0.11
CA GLN A 43 -5.27 15.13 1.27
C GLN A 43 -6.17 13.95 1.69
N ALA A 44 -7.49 14.14 1.69
CA ALA A 44 -8.44 13.07 1.95
C ALA A 44 -8.32 11.93 0.92
N ALA A 45 -8.16 12.27 -0.36
CA ALA A 45 -7.98 11.27 -1.42
C ALA A 45 -6.65 10.52 -1.31
N ARG A 46 -5.56 11.19 -0.91
CA ARG A 46 -4.28 10.53 -0.59
C ARG A 46 -4.44 9.55 0.57
N LEU A 47 -5.16 9.94 1.63
CA LEU A 47 -5.44 9.04 2.76
C LEU A 47 -6.32 7.86 2.32
N GLY A 48 -7.34 8.13 1.51
CA GLY A 48 -8.20 7.08 0.91
C GLY A 48 -7.40 6.08 0.08
N ALA A 49 -6.43 6.55 -0.70
CA ALA A 49 -5.51 5.69 -1.45
C ALA A 49 -4.66 4.80 -0.52
N VAL A 50 -4.16 5.35 0.59
CA VAL A 50 -3.42 4.56 1.61
C VAL A 50 -4.32 3.48 2.19
N PHE A 51 -5.50 3.84 2.70
CA PHE A 51 -6.43 2.87 3.28
C PHE A 51 -6.79 1.77 2.28
N THR A 52 -7.06 2.14 1.03
CA THR A 52 -7.39 1.18 -0.04
C THR A 52 -6.21 0.23 -0.31
N CYS A 53 -4.98 0.74 -0.42
CA CYS A 53 -3.80 -0.10 -0.62
C CYS A 53 -3.53 -1.03 0.59
N THR A 54 -3.68 -0.53 1.81
CA THR A 54 -3.52 -1.35 3.03
C THR A 54 -4.57 -2.44 3.12
N THR A 55 -5.85 -2.13 2.82
CA THR A 55 -6.94 -3.10 2.89
C THR A 55 -6.88 -4.13 1.76
N LEU A 56 -6.66 -3.70 0.51
CA LEU A 56 -6.68 -4.60 -0.64
C LEU A 56 -5.41 -5.41 -0.83
N ILE A 57 -4.26 -4.86 -0.41
CA ILE A 57 -2.96 -5.50 -0.63
C ILE A 57 -2.40 -5.98 0.71
N GLY A 58 -2.34 -5.13 1.73
CA GLY A 58 -1.69 -5.45 3.01
C GLY A 58 -2.28 -6.66 3.73
N GLY A 59 -3.61 -6.71 3.88
CA GLY A 59 -4.29 -7.82 4.54
C GLY A 59 -4.09 -9.17 3.83
N PRO A 60 -4.40 -9.28 2.53
CA PRO A 60 -4.18 -10.51 1.77
C PRO A 60 -2.71 -10.93 1.70
N LEU A 61 -1.78 -9.98 1.63
CA LEU A 61 -0.34 -10.25 1.61
C LEU A 61 0.15 -10.84 2.94
N ASP A 62 -0.32 -10.32 4.07
CA ASP A 62 -0.01 -10.89 5.38
C ASP A 62 -0.58 -12.30 5.53
N GLN A 63 -1.83 -12.51 5.12
CA GLN A 63 -2.46 -13.84 5.13
C GLN A 63 -1.72 -14.84 4.23
N LEU A 64 -1.27 -14.41 3.04
CA LEU A 64 -0.47 -15.20 2.11
C LEU A 64 0.87 -15.59 2.73
N LEU A 65 1.62 -14.63 3.29
CA LEU A 65 2.90 -14.89 3.94
C LEU A 65 2.73 -15.84 5.13
N ASN A 66 1.70 -15.64 5.96
CA ASN A 66 1.43 -16.53 7.08
C ASN A 66 1.00 -17.93 6.63
N THR A 67 0.29 -18.07 5.51
CA THR A 67 -0.07 -19.39 4.95
C THR A 67 1.16 -20.11 4.39
N LEU A 68 1.99 -19.42 3.59
CA LEU A 68 3.17 -20.00 2.94
C LEU A 68 4.23 -20.44 3.96
N PHE A 69 4.36 -19.71 5.06
CA PHE A 69 5.35 -19.99 6.11
C PHE A 69 4.73 -20.56 7.41
N SER A 70 3.46 -20.99 7.43
CA SER A 70 2.85 -21.67 8.60
C SER A 70 3.25 -23.14 8.74
N LYS A 71 3.71 -23.77 7.66
CA LYS A 71 4.11 -25.20 7.65
C LYS A 71 5.61 -25.42 7.89
N HIS A 72 6.34 -24.44 8.42
CA HIS A 72 7.78 -24.52 8.70
C HIS A 72 8.12 -23.97 10.09
#